data_AF-A0A1G8SS62-F1
#
_entry.id   AF-A0A1G8SS62-F1
#
_cell.length_a   1.000
_cell.length_b   1.000
_cell.length_c   1.000
_cell.angle_alpha   90.00
_cell.angle_beta   90.00
_cell.angle_gamma   90.00
#
_symmetry.space_group_name_H-M   'P 1'
#
loop_
_entity.id
_entity.type
_entity.pdbx_description
1 polymer ?
#
loop_
_entity_poly.entity_id
_entity_poly.type
_entity_poly.pdbx_seq_one_letter_code
_entity_poly.pdbx_strand_id
1 'polypeptide(L)'
;MSIWNPWHGCKKISPGCVNCYVYRRDESIGKNASEVSKTGDFDLPVKKTRTGEYKLKKEDGVVYSCMTSDFFLKEADIWRDKCWDMIKERKDLEFHIITKRIDRFEACIPEDWGDGWENVTICSTCENQDRADYRIPILLKSPIKHRQIIMEPMLEEIKIDKYLETGLIEQVTCGGESGDNARVCDFNWIKEVRRECVRTNTRFYFKQTGAFFKKDGQIYKIDRKDQLKQADKSHYSYIPGTNEAEKIVYNTPSKENLLNRLKQSKFRQNFYLNEEDIQYIKDKGLDKIREHAKDFVKDRLSAQNPDNDGKQTPMRGHPVFKAQHATATCCRSCLEKWHNIPSGKILNEKDQEYITETIMDWIKTHGRDLGISHQNSQREFTS
;
A
#
# COMPACT_ATOMS: atom_id res chain seq x y z
N MET A 1 18.45 -7.43 11.05
CA MET A 1 17.64 -6.36 11.65
C MET A 1 18.17 -6.12 13.04
N SER A 2 18.81 -4.97 13.24
CA SER A 2 19.35 -4.56 14.52
C SER A 2 18.31 -3.74 15.27
N ILE A 3 18.21 -3.93 16.58
CA ILE A 3 17.28 -3.20 17.44
C ILE A 3 18.09 -2.51 18.53
N TRP A 4 17.82 -1.22 18.74
CA TRP A 4 18.38 -0.45 19.84
C TRP A 4 17.24 0.13 20.69
N ASN A 5 17.14 -0.32 21.94
CA ASN A 5 16.14 0.17 22.89
C ASN A 5 16.83 0.95 24.02
N PRO A 6 17.14 2.25 23.85
CA PRO A 6 17.86 2.99 24.90
C PRO A 6 17.04 3.15 26.20
N TRP A 7 15.71 3.13 26.08
CA TRP A 7 14.77 3.06 27.18
C TRP A 7 13.62 2.10 26.83
N HIS A 8 12.93 1.66 27.87
CA HIS A 8 11.77 0.76 27.81
C HIS A 8 10.58 1.43 28.51
N GLY A 9 9.37 1.07 28.10
CA GLY A 9 8.12 1.67 28.57
C GLY A 9 7.66 2.84 27.71
N CYS A 10 6.37 3.15 27.75
CA CYS A 10 5.74 4.19 26.93
C CYS A 10 4.45 4.71 27.57
N LYS A 11 3.88 5.80 27.05
CA LYS A 11 2.53 6.26 27.40
C LYS A 11 1.59 6.06 26.20
N LYS A 12 0.46 5.38 26.36
CA LYS A 12 -0.54 5.27 25.28
C LYS A 12 -1.03 6.68 24.88
N ILE A 13 -1.06 6.99 23.58
CA ILE A 13 -1.43 8.34 23.08
C ILE A 13 -2.51 8.34 22.00
N SER A 14 -2.86 7.18 21.44
CA SER A 14 -3.79 7.11 20.31
C SER A 14 -4.42 5.73 20.17
N PRO A 15 -5.47 5.55 19.33
CA PRO A 15 -6.19 4.29 19.20
C PRO A 15 -5.31 3.09 18.82
N GLY A 16 -4.19 3.29 18.12
CA GLY A 16 -3.22 2.25 17.81
C GLY A 16 -2.49 1.67 19.04
N CYS A 17 -2.54 2.35 20.19
CA CYS A 17 -1.91 1.91 21.43
C CYS A 17 -2.78 0.96 22.27
N VAL A 18 -4.08 0.81 21.95
CA VAL A 18 -5.05 0.06 22.77
C VAL A 18 -4.55 -1.36 23.06
N ASN A 19 -4.17 -2.10 22.02
CA ASN A 19 -3.67 -3.50 22.11
C ASN A 19 -2.13 -3.61 21.96
N CYS A 20 -1.39 -2.59 22.40
CA CYS A 20 0.06 -2.54 22.26
C CYS A 20 0.75 -3.81 22.80
N TYR A 21 1.63 -4.41 21.99
CA TYR A 21 2.34 -5.64 22.37
C TYR A 21 3.30 -5.45 23.55
N VAL A 22 3.84 -4.25 23.75
CA VAL A 22 4.74 -3.95 24.89
C VAL A 22 3.94 -4.05 26.19
N TYR A 23 2.80 -3.35 26.27
CA TYR A 23 1.89 -3.43 27.41
C TYR A 23 1.45 -4.86 27.71
N ARG A 24 1.01 -5.60 26.68
CA ARG A 24 0.57 -6.99 26.83
C ARG A 24 1.71 -7.90 27.32
N ARG A 25 2.93 -7.73 26.80
CA ARG A 25 4.09 -8.53 27.23
C ARG A 25 4.46 -8.22 28.67
N ASP A 26 4.54 -6.95 29.04
CA ASP A 26 4.98 -6.55 30.36
C ASP A 26 3.95 -6.95 31.43
N GLU A 27 2.66 -6.79 31.14
CA GLU A 27 1.56 -7.28 31.99
C GLU A 27 1.67 -8.79 32.24
N SER A 28 2.00 -9.58 31.22
CA SER A 28 2.15 -11.04 31.37
C SER A 28 3.27 -11.47 32.32
N ILE A 29 4.18 -10.57 32.66
CA ILE A 29 5.28 -10.78 33.61
C ILE A 29 5.20 -9.85 34.82
N GLY A 30 4.04 -9.21 35.05
CA GLY A 30 3.80 -8.34 36.21
C GLY A 30 4.53 -6.98 36.18
N LYS A 31 4.95 -6.51 35.00
CA LYS A 31 5.60 -5.20 34.82
C LYS A 31 4.64 -4.14 34.32
N ASN A 32 4.82 -2.90 34.80
CA ASN A 32 4.06 -1.74 34.34
C ASN A 32 4.75 -1.08 33.14
N ALA A 33 4.26 -1.33 31.92
CA ALA A 33 4.78 -0.73 30.69
C ALA A 33 4.66 0.81 30.65
N SER A 34 3.89 1.43 31.55
CA SER A 34 3.78 2.88 31.63
C SER A 34 4.95 3.53 32.36
N GLU A 35 5.80 2.75 33.04
CA GLU A 35 6.99 3.24 33.72
C GLU A 35 8.17 3.26 32.74
N VAL A 36 8.60 4.47 32.39
CA VAL A 36 9.71 4.66 31.46
C VAL A 36 11.03 4.53 32.22
N SER A 37 11.91 3.66 31.76
CA SER A 37 13.21 3.43 32.38
C SER A 37 14.31 3.23 31.33
N LYS A 38 15.50 3.74 31.64
CA LYS A 38 16.72 3.51 30.85
C LYS A 38 17.09 2.02 30.86
N THR A 39 17.49 1.46 29.73
CA THR A 39 17.91 0.05 29.64
C THR A 39 19.43 -0.13 29.70
N GLY A 40 19.89 -1.38 29.80
CA GLY A 40 21.30 -1.74 29.61
C GLY A 40 21.79 -1.67 28.15
N ASP A 41 20.89 -1.45 27.20
CA ASP A 41 21.21 -1.25 25.78
C ASP A 41 21.39 0.23 25.43
N PHE A 42 21.34 1.14 26.41
CA PHE A 42 21.49 2.57 26.17
C PHE A 42 22.70 2.92 25.31
N ASP A 43 23.88 2.43 25.67
CA ASP A 43 25.14 2.72 24.97
C ASP A 43 25.43 1.76 23.80
N LEU A 44 24.45 0.96 23.34
CA LEU A 44 24.67 -0.09 22.33
C LEU A 44 25.33 0.41 21.03
N PRO A 45 24.97 1.58 20.45
CA PRO A 45 25.59 2.05 19.21
C PRO A 45 27.09 2.29 19.34
N VAL A 46 27.59 2.67 20.52
CA VAL A 46 29.02 2.91 20.75
C VAL A 46 29.70 1.76 21.51
N LYS A 47 28.94 0.73 21.89
CA LYS A 47 29.47 -0.43 22.61
C LYS A 47 30.40 -1.23 21.73
N LYS A 48 31.60 -1.49 22.24
CA LYS A 48 32.64 -2.26 21.55
C LYS A 48 32.79 -3.67 22.13
N THR A 49 33.29 -4.59 21.33
CA THR A 49 33.75 -5.92 21.75
C THR A 49 35.09 -5.79 22.48
N ARG A 50 35.60 -6.91 23.04
CA ARG A 50 36.94 -6.93 23.67
C ARG A 50 38.07 -6.64 22.67
N THR A 51 37.84 -6.83 21.38
CA THR A 51 38.81 -6.54 20.31
C THR A 51 38.73 -5.10 19.81
N GLY A 52 37.87 -4.26 20.39
CA GLY A 52 37.74 -2.85 20.04
C GLY A 52 36.78 -2.54 18.88
N GLU A 53 36.19 -3.56 18.26
CA GLU A 53 35.20 -3.38 17.19
C GLU A 53 33.83 -2.98 17.75
N TYR A 54 33.07 -2.13 17.06
CA TYR A 54 31.69 -1.86 17.42
C TYR A 54 30.84 -3.12 17.33
N LYS A 55 29.92 -3.29 18.28
CA LYS A 55 28.97 -4.42 18.29
C LYS A 55 27.94 -4.33 17.18
N LEU A 56 27.47 -3.13 16.87
CA LEU A 56 26.61 -2.88 15.72
C LEU A 56 27.47 -2.54 14.52
N LYS A 57 27.29 -3.29 13.43
CA LYS A 57 28.03 -3.12 12.18
C LYS A 57 27.08 -2.69 11.06
N LYS A 58 27.62 -2.00 10.06
CA LYS A 58 26.85 -1.54 8.89
C LYS A 58 26.18 -2.71 8.16
N GLU A 59 26.84 -3.85 8.13
CA GLU A 59 26.39 -5.07 7.46
C GLU A 59 25.16 -5.71 8.15
N ASP A 60 24.87 -5.34 9.41
CA ASP A 60 23.68 -5.81 10.13
C ASP A 60 22.37 -5.14 9.63
N GLY A 61 22.53 -4.14 8.77
CA GLY A 61 21.47 -3.32 8.18
C GLY A 61 20.99 -2.21 9.11
N VAL A 62 19.76 -1.77 8.86
CA VAL A 62 19.11 -0.68 9.61
C VAL A 62 18.99 -1.01 11.10
N VAL A 63 19.29 0.00 11.93
CA VAL A 63 19.08 0.01 13.38
C VAL A 63 17.72 0.62 13.70
N TYR A 64 16.78 -0.21 14.12
CA TYR A 64 15.45 0.24 14.56
C TYR A 64 15.50 0.67 16.03
N SER A 65 15.19 1.93 16.28
CA SER A 65 15.24 2.52 17.61
C SER A 65 13.90 2.43 18.33
N CYS A 66 13.92 2.21 19.65
CA CYS A 66 12.74 2.27 20.52
C CYS A 66 11.62 1.28 20.15
N MET A 67 11.97 0.05 19.76
CA MET A 67 11.02 -1.04 19.55
C MET A 67 10.32 -1.53 20.84
N THR A 68 10.54 -0.91 21.99
CA THR A 68 9.76 -1.15 23.21
C THR A 68 9.39 0.13 23.95
N SER A 69 9.46 1.27 23.26
CA SER A 69 9.22 2.61 23.80
C SER A 69 8.89 3.59 22.64
N ASP A 70 9.06 4.90 22.84
CA ASP A 70 9.01 5.90 21.77
C ASP A 70 10.15 6.91 22.00
N PHE A 71 10.84 7.33 20.93
CA PHE A 71 12.06 8.12 21.07
C PHE A 71 11.79 9.55 21.60
N PHE A 72 10.59 10.07 21.37
CA PHE A 72 10.19 11.43 21.76
C PHE A 72 9.34 11.47 23.03
N LEU A 73 9.48 10.49 23.93
CA LEU A 73 8.88 10.55 25.28
C LEU A 73 9.47 11.69 26.10
N LYS A 74 8.64 12.36 26.91
CA LYS A 74 9.11 13.43 27.82
C LYS A 74 10.10 12.90 28.84
N GLU A 75 9.80 11.72 29.35
CA GLU A 75 10.59 11.03 30.36
C GLU A 75 12.00 10.68 29.85
N ALA A 76 12.19 10.63 28.52
CA ALA A 76 13.49 10.40 27.90
C ALA A 76 14.29 11.68 27.66
N ASP A 77 13.74 12.88 27.91
CA ASP A 77 14.42 14.17 27.69
C ASP A 77 15.79 14.20 28.40
N ILE A 78 15.87 13.65 29.61
CA ILE A 78 17.11 13.61 30.42
C ILE A 78 18.21 12.70 29.87
N TRP A 79 17.92 11.87 28.86
CA TRP A 79 18.88 10.95 28.25
C TRP A 79 19.08 11.17 26.75
N ARG A 80 18.15 11.86 26.07
CA ARG A 80 18.08 11.89 24.60
C ARG A 80 19.30 12.53 23.96
N ASP A 81 19.87 13.57 24.54
CA ASP A 81 21.02 14.27 23.96
C ASP A 81 22.21 13.32 23.75
N LYS A 82 22.46 12.42 24.72
CA LYS A 82 23.48 11.37 24.56
C LYS A 82 23.14 10.36 23.46
N CYS A 83 21.86 10.09 23.21
CA CYS A 83 21.46 9.28 22.06
C CYS A 83 21.75 9.98 20.74
N TRP A 84 21.53 11.29 20.65
CA TRP A 84 21.94 12.06 19.46
C TRP A 84 23.44 12.06 19.25
N ASP A 85 24.24 12.21 20.31
CA ASP A 85 25.70 12.09 20.24
C ASP A 85 26.13 10.74 19.62
N MET A 86 25.52 9.65 20.08
CA MET A 86 25.81 8.30 19.56
C MET A 86 25.39 8.12 18.09
N ILE A 87 24.24 8.67 17.69
CA ILE A 87 23.77 8.64 16.29
C ILE A 87 24.70 9.46 15.40
N LYS A 88 25.18 10.61 15.89
CA LYS A 88 26.12 11.49 15.19
C LYS A 88 27.52 10.88 15.06
N GLU A 89 27.98 10.11 16.05
CA GLU A 89 29.23 9.35 15.98
C GLU A 89 29.12 8.22 14.95
N ARG A 90 28.00 7.48 14.95
CA ARG A 90 27.78 6.30 14.12
C ARG A 90 27.16 6.61 12.76
N LYS A 91 27.79 7.52 12.00
CA LYS A 91 27.36 7.86 10.62
C LYS A 91 27.48 6.71 9.63
N ASP A 92 28.17 5.64 10.01
CA ASP A 92 28.25 4.39 9.24
C ASP A 92 26.99 3.52 9.35
N LEU A 93 26.11 3.81 10.33
CA LEU A 93 24.84 3.11 10.56
C LEU A 93 23.65 3.96 10.13
N GLU A 94 22.62 3.28 9.61
CA GLU A 94 21.31 3.87 9.33
C GLU A 94 20.35 3.67 10.51
N PHE A 95 19.83 4.76 11.07
CA PHE A 95 18.89 4.71 12.19
C PHE A 95 17.46 4.99 11.73
N HIS A 96 16.54 4.08 12.08
CA HIS A 96 15.11 4.31 11.91
C HIS A 96 14.47 4.63 13.27
N ILE A 97 13.86 5.81 13.38
CA ILE A 97 13.13 6.25 14.56
C ILE A 97 11.64 6.26 14.24
N ILE A 98 10.91 5.26 14.74
CA ILE A 98 9.47 5.14 14.57
C ILE A 98 8.77 5.80 15.76
N THR A 99 7.83 6.72 15.50
CA THR A 99 7.15 7.47 16.57
C THR A 99 5.66 7.68 16.30
N LYS A 100 4.90 7.88 17.38
CA LYS A 100 3.53 8.43 17.37
C LYS A 100 3.48 9.89 17.88
N ARG A 101 4.65 10.49 18.15
CA ARG A 101 4.88 11.78 18.82
C ARG A 101 5.68 12.74 17.95
N ILE A 102 5.40 12.74 16.65
CA ILE A 102 6.10 13.58 15.68
C ILE A 102 5.97 15.09 16.03
N ASP A 103 4.91 15.48 16.73
CA ASP A 103 4.68 16.82 17.28
C ASP A 103 5.78 17.31 18.23
N ARG A 104 6.58 16.39 18.80
CA ARG A 104 7.70 16.73 19.68
C ARG A 104 9.04 16.84 18.96
N PHE A 105 9.11 16.46 17.69
CA PHE A 105 10.37 16.33 16.96
C PHE A 105 11.23 17.60 17.03
N GLU A 106 10.66 18.76 16.68
CA GLU A 106 11.40 20.03 16.63
C GLU A 106 11.95 20.47 18.00
N ALA A 107 11.24 20.15 19.08
CA ALA A 107 11.71 20.45 20.43
C ALA A 107 12.77 19.47 20.96
N CYS A 108 13.04 18.39 20.21
CA CYS A 108 13.87 17.28 20.65
C CYS A 108 15.12 17.07 19.79
N ILE A 109 15.29 17.78 18.67
CA ILE A 109 16.48 17.68 17.81
C ILE A 109 17.65 18.50 18.37
N PRO A 110 18.91 18.10 18.09
CA PRO A 110 20.09 18.86 18.48
C PRO A 110 20.21 20.19 17.71
N GLU A 111 20.94 21.14 18.26
CA GLU A 111 21.13 22.48 17.65
C GLU A 111 21.76 22.44 16.26
N ASP A 112 22.63 21.46 15.99
CA ASP A 112 23.34 21.28 14.73
C ASP A 112 22.63 20.33 13.75
N TRP A 113 21.33 20.11 13.95
CA TRP A 113 20.52 19.21 13.13
C TRP A 113 20.41 19.64 11.65
N GLY A 114 20.36 20.94 11.39
CA GLY A 114 20.24 21.48 10.03
C GLY A 114 18.92 21.10 9.35
N ASP A 115 18.99 20.63 8.10
CA ASP A 115 17.86 20.11 7.31
C ASP A 115 17.62 18.60 7.50
N GLY A 116 18.37 17.97 8.42
CA GLY A 116 18.28 16.55 8.76
C GLY A 116 19.57 15.80 8.49
N TRP A 117 19.87 14.82 9.33
CA TRP A 117 21.04 13.95 9.16
C TRP A 117 20.75 12.82 8.16
N GLU A 118 21.69 12.59 7.24
CA GLU A 118 21.58 11.56 6.19
C GLU A 118 21.35 10.15 6.76
N ASN A 119 21.98 9.84 7.90
CA ASN A 119 21.92 8.51 8.50
C ASN A 119 20.70 8.30 9.42
N VAL A 120 19.70 9.20 9.35
CA VAL A 120 18.49 9.16 10.19
C VAL A 120 17.23 9.23 9.34
N THR A 121 16.41 8.18 9.46
CA THR A 121 15.05 8.12 8.94
C THR A 121 14.04 8.29 10.08
N ILE A 122 13.11 9.24 9.91
CA ILE A 122 11.99 9.42 10.83
C ILE A 122 10.74 8.79 10.22
N CYS A 123 10.13 7.88 10.98
CA CYS A 123 8.91 7.19 10.58
C CYS A 123 7.74 7.62 11.46
N SER A 124 6.71 8.24 10.90
CA SER A 124 5.51 8.62 11.66
C SER A 124 4.43 7.56 11.54
N THR A 125 3.96 7.04 12.68
CA THR A 125 2.86 6.08 12.69
C THR A 125 1.51 6.78 12.57
N CYS A 126 0.67 6.35 11.63
CA CYS A 126 -0.67 6.84 11.36
C CYS A 126 -1.65 5.66 11.26
N GLU A 127 -2.30 5.30 12.35
CA GLU A 127 -3.16 4.12 12.42
C GLU A 127 -4.57 4.30 11.81
N ASN A 128 -4.99 5.54 11.59
CA ASN A 128 -6.30 5.94 11.05
C ASN A 128 -6.21 7.32 10.36
N GLN A 129 -7.28 7.76 9.68
CA GLN A 129 -7.31 9.01 8.90
C GLN A 129 -7.07 10.24 9.77
N ASP A 130 -7.70 10.31 10.95
CA ASP A 130 -7.51 11.40 11.90
C ASP A 130 -6.03 11.56 12.32
N ARG A 131 -5.33 10.45 12.62
CA ARG A 131 -3.91 10.49 12.94
C ARG A 131 -3.04 10.78 11.72
N ALA A 132 -3.42 10.34 10.52
CA ALA A 132 -2.74 10.68 9.27
C ALA A 132 -2.80 12.20 9.00
N ASP A 133 -4.00 12.78 9.08
CA ASP A 133 -4.22 14.21 8.87
C ASP A 133 -3.59 15.09 9.94
N TYR A 134 -3.40 14.57 11.17
CA TYR A 134 -2.65 15.27 12.21
C TYR A 134 -1.13 15.17 12.04
N ARG A 135 -0.59 13.96 11.82
CA ARG A 135 0.86 13.69 11.94
C ARG A 135 1.64 13.89 10.66
N ILE A 136 1.06 13.60 9.49
CA ILE A 136 1.79 13.70 8.22
C ILE A 136 2.14 15.15 7.88
N PRO A 137 1.25 16.16 8.06
CA PRO A 137 1.63 17.55 7.83
C PRO A 137 2.80 18.02 8.70
N ILE A 138 2.91 17.52 9.95
CA ILE A 138 4.04 17.82 10.83
C ILE A 138 5.31 17.17 10.25
N LEU A 139 5.26 15.87 9.93
CA LEU A 139 6.39 15.15 9.32
C LEU A 139 6.93 15.83 8.05
N LEU A 140 6.04 16.34 7.20
CA LEU A 140 6.40 17.04 5.96
C LEU A 140 7.07 18.39 6.21
N LYS A 141 6.62 19.13 7.23
CA LYS A 141 7.17 20.45 7.59
C LYS A 141 8.46 20.39 8.39
N SER A 142 8.64 19.35 9.20
CA SER A 142 9.86 19.18 10.01
C SER A 142 11.12 19.06 9.13
N PRO A 143 12.28 19.54 9.63
CA PRO A 143 13.56 19.48 8.91
C PRO A 143 14.10 18.05 8.93
N ILE A 144 13.50 17.15 8.18
CA ILE A 144 13.86 15.73 8.14
C ILE A 144 14.41 15.44 6.75
N LYS A 145 15.45 14.63 6.63
CA LYS A 145 15.94 14.22 5.31
C LYS A 145 15.14 13.06 4.76
N HIS A 146 15.09 11.96 5.51
CA HIS A 146 14.40 10.73 5.14
C HIS A 146 13.10 10.54 5.93
N ARG A 147 11.95 10.53 5.22
CA ARG A 147 10.61 10.47 5.81
C ARG A 147 9.89 9.19 5.40
N GLN A 148 9.29 8.51 6.38
CA GLN A 148 8.44 7.35 6.13
C GLN A 148 7.13 7.40 6.92
N ILE A 149 6.11 6.72 6.42
CA ILE A 149 4.82 6.55 7.08
C ILE A 149 4.64 5.10 7.49
N ILE A 150 4.18 4.87 8.71
CA ILE A 150 3.82 3.55 9.23
C ILE A 150 2.31 3.50 9.52
N MET A 151 1.56 2.67 8.81
CA MET A 151 0.16 2.38 9.06
C MET A 151 0.04 1.01 9.71
N GLU A 152 0.54 0.90 10.94
CA GLU A 152 0.56 -0.35 11.70
C GLU A 152 0.39 -0.09 13.22
N PRO A 153 -0.70 -0.60 13.84
CA PRO A 153 -1.79 -1.32 13.17
C PRO A 153 -2.62 -0.38 12.29
N MET A 154 -3.04 -0.85 11.12
CA MET A 154 -4.04 -0.17 10.29
C MET A 154 -5.43 -0.47 10.85
N LEU A 155 -6.19 0.57 11.20
CA LEU A 155 -7.49 0.45 11.88
C LEU A 155 -8.70 0.78 11.01
N GLU A 156 -8.47 1.46 9.89
CA GLU A 156 -9.47 1.83 8.91
C GLU A 156 -8.82 2.09 7.54
N GLU A 157 -9.63 2.40 6.52
CA GLU A 157 -9.13 2.93 5.25
C GLU A 157 -8.54 4.33 5.46
N ILE A 158 -7.35 4.59 4.91
CA ILE A 158 -6.65 5.86 5.04
C ILE A 158 -6.27 6.35 3.65
N LYS A 159 -6.56 7.62 3.35
CA LYS A 159 -6.20 8.31 2.12
C LYS A 159 -5.08 9.29 2.38
N ILE A 160 -3.97 9.11 1.68
CA ILE A 160 -2.75 9.90 1.83
C ILE A 160 -2.19 10.42 0.51
N ASP A 161 -2.90 10.19 -0.59
CA ASP A 161 -2.57 10.60 -1.94
C ASP A 161 -2.08 12.07 -2.03
N LYS A 162 -2.81 13.02 -1.41
CA LYS A 162 -2.43 14.44 -1.33
C LYS A 162 -1.08 14.69 -0.63
N TYR A 163 -0.68 13.82 0.29
CA TYR A 163 0.61 13.89 0.99
C TYR A 163 1.72 13.25 0.17
N LEU A 164 1.44 12.15 -0.52
CA LEU A 164 2.39 11.47 -1.38
C LEU A 164 2.77 12.30 -2.61
N GLU A 165 1.85 13.11 -3.13
CA GLU A 165 2.08 14.04 -4.26
C GLU A 165 3.17 15.09 -4.01
N THR A 166 3.56 15.30 -2.74
CA THR A 166 4.70 16.17 -2.39
C THR A 166 6.05 15.60 -2.82
N GLY A 167 6.14 14.29 -3.05
CA GLY A 167 7.39 13.59 -3.37
C GLY A 167 8.37 13.44 -2.19
N LEU A 168 8.03 13.91 -0.99
CA LEU A 168 8.93 13.90 0.18
C LEU A 168 8.86 12.61 1.02
N ILE A 169 7.83 11.79 0.83
CA ILE A 169 7.68 10.51 1.54
C ILE A 169 8.33 9.40 0.72
N GLU A 170 9.31 8.72 1.31
CA GLU A 170 10.10 7.69 0.62
C GLU A 170 9.42 6.32 0.65
N GLN A 171 8.73 6.00 1.76
CA GLN A 171 8.06 4.72 1.95
C GLN A 171 6.81 4.83 2.81
N VAL A 172 5.78 4.05 2.45
CA VAL A 172 4.62 3.74 3.28
C VAL A 172 4.65 2.26 3.64
N THR A 173 4.54 1.95 4.94
CA THR A 173 4.47 0.58 5.45
C THR A 173 3.08 0.32 6.03
N CYS A 174 2.40 -0.73 5.58
CA CYS A 174 1.09 -1.12 6.10
C CYS A 174 1.15 -2.48 6.80
N GLY A 175 0.36 -2.63 7.87
CA GLY A 175 0.16 -3.93 8.48
C GLY A 175 -0.97 -3.98 9.51
N GLY A 176 -1.51 -5.18 9.71
CA GLY A 176 -2.56 -5.44 10.69
C GLY A 176 -2.07 -5.54 12.12
N GLU A 177 -3.01 -5.47 13.07
CA GLU A 177 -2.73 -5.61 14.51
C GLU A 177 -2.43 -7.07 14.89
N SER A 178 -1.63 -7.27 15.94
CA SER A 178 -1.22 -8.60 16.41
C SER A 178 -1.62 -8.85 17.85
N GLY A 179 -1.70 -10.14 18.23
CA GLY A 179 -2.16 -10.58 19.54
C GLY A 179 -3.62 -11.02 19.53
N ASP A 180 -4.07 -11.61 20.64
CA ASP A 180 -5.37 -12.28 20.71
C ASP A 180 -6.56 -11.32 20.62
N ASN A 181 -6.37 -10.07 21.06
CA ASN A 181 -7.36 -9.00 21.03
C ASN A 181 -7.18 -8.08 19.80
N ALA A 182 -6.45 -8.52 18.78
CA ALA A 182 -6.20 -7.72 17.59
C ALA A 182 -7.51 -7.32 16.89
N ARG A 183 -7.55 -6.09 16.39
CA ARG A 183 -8.64 -5.62 15.52
C ARG A 183 -8.46 -6.13 14.10
N VAL A 184 -9.58 -6.22 13.38
CA VAL A 184 -9.63 -6.67 11.98
C VAL A 184 -8.86 -5.69 11.09
N CYS A 185 -7.97 -6.22 10.26
CA CYS A 185 -7.34 -5.49 9.16
C CYS A 185 -8.00 -5.92 7.83
N ASP A 186 -8.67 -4.99 7.14
CA ASP A 186 -9.26 -5.26 5.83
C ASP A 186 -8.20 -5.10 4.73
N PHE A 187 -8.01 -6.14 3.92
CA PHE A 187 -7.06 -6.10 2.82
C PHE A 187 -7.38 -5.00 1.82
N ASN A 188 -8.66 -4.62 1.65
CA ASN A 188 -9.00 -3.50 0.76
C ASN A 188 -8.30 -2.20 1.17
N TRP A 189 -8.17 -1.91 2.47
CA TRP A 189 -7.47 -0.72 2.93
C TRP A 189 -6.00 -0.71 2.47
N ILE A 190 -5.34 -1.86 2.57
CA ILE A 190 -3.95 -2.08 2.12
C ILE A 190 -3.85 -1.89 0.59
N LYS A 191 -4.81 -2.42 -0.19
CA LYS A 191 -4.86 -2.24 -1.65
C LYS A 191 -4.98 -0.77 -2.04
N GLU A 192 -5.86 -0.02 -1.37
CA GLU A 192 -6.06 1.39 -1.69
C GLU A 192 -4.79 2.23 -1.41
N VAL A 193 -4.12 2.03 -0.26
CA VAL A 193 -2.87 2.72 0.03
C VAL A 193 -1.75 2.33 -0.94
N ARG A 194 -1.65 1.04 -1.28
CA ARG A 194 -0.71 0.58 -2.30
C ARG A 194 -0.95 1.28 -3.64
N ARG A 195 -2.21 1.40 -4.06
CA ARG A 195 -2.58 2.09 -5.30
C ARG A 195 -2.12 3.54 -5.29
N GLU A 196 -2.33 4.24 -4.19
CA GLU A 196 -1.86 5.61 -4.02
C GLU A 196 -0.34 5.69 -4.16
N CYS A 197 0.40 4.78 -3.51
CA CYS A 197 1.87 4.71 -3.60
C CYS A 197 2.37 4.41 -5.01
N VAL A 198 1.74 3.47 -5.72
CA VAL A 198 2.05 3.18 -7.12
C VAL A 198 1.89 4.42 -8.00
N ARG A 199 0.76 5.13 -7.85
CA ARG A 199 0.43 6.31 -8.65
C ARG A 199 1.45 7.44 -8.46
N THR A 200 1.95 7.61 -7.24
CA THR A 200 2.94 8.63 -6.89
C THR A 200 4.38 8.13 -6.95
N ASN A 201 4.60 6.90 -7.43
CA ASN A 201 5.92 6.26 -7.49
C ASN A 201 6.63 6.23 -6.12
N THR A 202 5.86 6.07 -5.04
CA THR A 202 6.33 5.93 -3.65
C THR A 202 6.50 4.45 -3.31
N ARG A 203 7.55 4.09 -2.57
CA ARG A 203 7.72 2.71 -2.11
C ARG A 203 6.61 2.29 -1.16
N PHE A 204 6.10 1.09 -1.34
CA PHE A 204 5.07 0.50 -0.49
C PHE A 204 5.53 -0.84 0.06
N TYR A 205 5.44 -1.01 1.38
CA TYR A 205 5.78 -2.26 2.06
C TYR A 205 4.56 -2.83 2.78
N PHE A 206 4.06 -3.97 2.29
CA PHE A 206 3.06 -4.74 3.03
C PHE A 206 3.77 -5.65 4.03
N LYS A 207 3.85 -5.19 5.29
CA LYS A 207 4.69 -5.83 6.30
C LYS A 207 4.05 -7.08 6.88
N GLN A 208 2.78 -7.01 7.28
CA GLN A 208 2.10 -8.15 7.91
C GLN A 208 0.58 -8.07 7.81
N THR A 209 -0.09 -9.23 7.80
CA THR A 209 -1.55 -9.33 7.75
C THR A 209 -2.25 -8.92 9.05
N GLY A 210 -1.59 -9.08 10.20
CA GLY A 210 -2.24 -9.06 11.51
C GLY A 210 -2.98 -10.37 11.83
N ALA A 211 -3.52 -10.47 13.05
CA ALA A 211 -4.11 -11.72 13.55
C ALA A 211 -5.53 -11.98 13.03
N PHE A 212 -6.30 -10.93 12.73
CA PHE A 212 -7.61 -11.04 12.08
C PHE A 212 -7.58 -10.28 10.77
N PHE A 213 -7.45 -11.02 9.68
CA PHE A 213 -7.26 -10.44 8.35
C PHE A 213 -8.51 -10.69 7.51
N LYS A 214 -9.15 -9.63 7.03
CA LYS A 214 -10.33 -9.71 6.18
C LYS A 214 -9.92 -9.62 4.71
N LYS A 215 -10.24 -10.63 3.92
CA LYS A 215 -9.98 -10.69 2.48
C LYS A 215 -11.17 -11.33 1.78
N ASP A 216 -11.63 -10.72 0.68
CA ASP A 216 -12.73 -11.23 -0.16
C ASP A 216 -14.02 -11.53 0.63
N GLY A 217 -14.31 -10.71 1.65
CA GLY A 217 -15.50 -10.85 2.50
C GLY A 217 -15.34 -11.84 3.66
N GLN A 218 -14.29 -12.64 3.68
CA GLN A 218 -13.99 -13.61 4.73
C GLN A 218 -12.97 -13.05 5.73
N ILE A 219 -13.13 -13.37 7.01
CA ILE A 219 -12.14 -13.08 8.06
C ILE A 219 -11.34 -14.35 8.34
N TYR A 220 -10.01 -14.22 8.29
CA TYR A 220 -9.05 -15.28 8.58
C TYR A 220 -8.33 -14.97 9.90
N LYS A 221 -8.28 -15.96 10.79
CA LYS A 221 -7.42 -15.90 11.98
C LYS A 221 -6.03 -16.42 11.60
N ILE A 222 -5.01 -15.56 11.67
CA ILE A 222 -3.65 -15.86 11.22
C ILE A 222 -2.70 -15.89 12.41
N ASP A 223 -2.03 -17.02 12.61
CA ASP A 223 -1.02 -17.20 13.64
C ASP A 223 0.16 -16.23 13.48
N ARG A 224 0.70 -15.74 14.61
CA ARG A 224 1.77 -14.74 14.63
C ARG A 224 2.98 -15.10 13.76
N LYS A 225 3.35 -16.38 13.74
CA LYS A 225 4.48 -16.92 12.94
C LYS A 225 4.29 -16.80 11.43
N ASP A 226 3.04 -16.67 10.98
CA ASP A 226 2.65 -16.67 9.57
C ASP A 226 2.29 -15.27 9.05
N GLN A 227 2.01 -14.31 9.93
CA GLN A 227 1.55 -12.94 9.56
C GLN A 227 2.53 -12.20 8.62
N LEU A 228 3.83 -12.23 8.94
CA LEU A 228 4.89 -11.64 8.09
C LEU A 228 5.10 -12.47 6.82
N LYS A 229 5.16 -13.80 6.96
CA LYS A 229 5.44 -14.72 5.86
C LYS A 229 4.35 -14.68 4.78
N GLN A 230 3.08 -14.58 5.18
CA GLN A 230 1.97 -14.50 4.23
C GLN A 230 1.97 -13.17 3.48
N ALA A 231 2.27 -12.06 4.16
CA ALA A 231 2.41 -10.76 3.50
C ALA A 231 3.57 -10.77 2.49
N ASP A 232 4.73 -11.30 2.88
CA ASP A 232 5.88 -11.44 1.98
C ASP A 232 5.60 -12.32 0.76
N LYS A 233 5.04 -13.53 0.97
CA LYS A 233 4.66 -14.46 -0.11
C LYS A 233 3.58 -13.95 -1.04
N SER A 234 2.85 -12.90 -0.67
CA SER A 234 1.87 -12.27 -1.55
C SER A 234 2.51 -11.44 -2.67
N HIS A 235 3.80 -11.09 -2.54
CA HIS A 235 4.53 -10.18 -3.41
C HIS A 235 3.83 -8.81 -3.58
N TYR A 236 2.97 -8.44 -2.62
CA TYR A 236 2.11 -7.27 -2.76
C TYR A 236 2.81 -5.95 -2.43
N SER A 237 4.04 -6.00 -1.92
CA SER A 237 4.90 -4.81 -1.83
C SER A 237 5.17 -4.22 -3.22
N TYR A 238 5.53 -2.94 -3.25
CA TYR A 238 5.89 -2.25 -4.48
C TYR A 238 7.17 -1.45 -4.26
N ILE A 239 8.16 -1.75 -5.09
CA ILE A 239 9.39 -0.96 -5.18
C ILE A 239 9.41 -0.29 -6.56
N PRO A 240 9.39 1.06 -6.60
CA PRO A 240 9.58 1.84 -7.82
C PRO A 240 10.74 1.35 -8.70
N GLY A 241 10.52 1.30 -10.02
CA GLY A 241 11.55 0.90 -10.98
C GLY A 241 11.90 -0.61 -10.98
N THR A 242 11.14 -1.44 -10.28
CA THR A 242 11.34 -2.90 -10.27
C THR A 242 10.15 -3.65 -10.87
N ASN A 243 10.39 -4.89 -11.29
CA ASN A 243 9.35 -5.79 -11.80
C ASN A 243 8.57 -6.51 -10.68
N GLU A 244 8.65 -6.05 -9.43
CA GLU A 244 7.95 -6.71 -8.32
C GLU A 244 6.43 -6.75 -8.51
N ALA A 245 5.86 -5.68 -9.08
CA ALA A 245 4.42 -5.62 -9.38
C ALA A 245 3.98 -6.72 -10.38
N GLU A 246 4.88 -7.22 -11.23
CA GLU A 246 4.58 -8.28 -12.20
C GLU A 246 4.42 -9.64 -11.51
N LYS A 247 5.16 -9.87 -10.41
CA LYS A 247 5.16 -11.10 -9.61
C LYS A 247 3.87 -11.31 -8.80
N ILE A 248 3.00 -10.31 -8.74
CA ILE A 248 1.73 -10.42 -8.04
C ILE A 248 0.83 -11.41 -8.78
N VAL A 249 0.50 -12.50 -8.07
CA VAL A 249 -0.49 -13.49 -8.50
C VAL A 249 -1.87 -13.02 -8.04
N TYR A 250 -2.80 -12.99 -8.97
CA TYR A 250 -4.18 -12.58 -8.72
C TYR A 250 -5.13 -13.42 -9.57
N ASN A 251 -6.40 -13.47 -9.16
CA ASN A 251 -7.44 -14.18 -9.88
C ASN A 251 -8.54 -13.19 -10.27
N THR A 252 -8.87 -13.15 -11.55
CA THR A 252 -10.05 -12.42 -12.02
C THR A 252 -11.33 -13.09 -11.48
N PRO A 253 -12.37 -12.33 -11.16
CA PRO A 253 -13.65 -12.92 -10.74
C PRO A 253 -14.24 -13.80 -11.85
N SER A 254 -15.09 -14.76 -11.47
CA SER A 254 -15.91 -15.45 -12.46
C SER A 254 -16.82 -14.44 -13.18
N LYS A 255 -17.14 -14.71 -14.45
CA LYS A 255 -18.00 -13.83 -15.26
C LYS A 255 -19.34 -13.56 -14.58
N GLU A 256 -19.94 -14.59 -13.98
CA GLU A 256 -21.19 -14.47 -13.22
C GLU A 256 -21.04 -13.53 -12.03
N ASN A 257 -19.99 -13.70 -11.22
CA ASN A 257 -19.74 -12.85 -10.05
C ASN A 257 -19.51 -11.39 -10.48
N LEU A 258 -18.69 -11.16 -11.50
CA LEU A 258 -18.44 -9.83 -12.05
C LEU A 258 -19.72 -9.16 -12.52
N LEU A 259 -20.53 -9.84 -13.35
CA LEU A 259 -21.77 -9.31 -13.88
C LEU A 259 -22.79 -9.01 -12.76
N ASN A 260 -22.93 -9.91 -11.78
CA ASN A 260 -23.81 -9.70 -10.63
C ASN A 260 -23.40 -8.46 -9.83
N ARG A 261 -22.10 -8.25 -9.62
CA ARG A 261 -21.58 -7.05 -8.95
C ARG A 261 -21.79 -5.79 -9.80
N LEU A 262 -21.49 -5.82 -11.09
CA LEU A 262 -21.65 -4.67 -11.98
C LEU A 262 -23.11 -4.20 -12.06
N LYS A 263 -24.06 -5.16 -12.07
CA LYS A 263 -25.50 -4.87 -11.99
C LYS A 263 -25.92 -4.16 -10.72
N GLN A 264 -25.14 -4.21 -9.64
CA GLN A 264 -25.46 -3.48 -8.41
C GLN A 264 -24.96 -2.02 -8.47
N SER A 265 -24.15 -1.64 -9.46
CA SER A 265 -23.64 -0.29 -9.60
C SER A 265 -24.55 0.58 -10.46
N LYS A 266 -25.28 1.50 -9.82
CA LYS A 266 -26.12 2.50 -10.50
C LYS A 266 -25.37 3.27 -11.59
N PHE A 267 -24.10 3.62 -11.36
CA PHE A 267 -23.28 4.32 -12.36
C PHE A 267 -23.06 3.45 -13.61
N ARG A 268 -22.69 2.18 -13.43
CA ARG A 268 -22.37 1.26 -14.52
C ARG A 268 -23.60 0.88 -15.35
N GLN A 269 -24.78 0.87 -14.73
CA GLN A 269 -26.05 0.61 -15.41
C GLN A 269 -26.49 1.72 -16.37
N ASN A 270 -25.93 2.93 -16.27
CA ASN A 270 -26.33 4.06 -17.12
C ASN A 270 -25.72 4.03 -18.53
N PHE A 271 -24.87 3.05 -18.84
CA PHE A 271 -24.23 2.93 -20.13
C PHE A 271 -25.03 1.99 -21.04
N TYR A 272 -25.30 2.44 -22.26
CA TYR A 272 -25.99 1.70 -23.31
C TYR A 272 -25.45 2.13 -24.67
N LEU A 273 -25.59 1.27 -25.67
CA LEU A 273 -25.28 1.59 -27.07
C LEU A 273 -26.47 2.36 -27.66
N ASN A 274 -26.22 3.53 -28.24
CA ASN A 274 -27.24 4.29 -28.98
C ASN A 274 -27.23 3.89 -30.46
N GLU A 275 -28.18 4.41 -31.25
CA GLU A 275 -28.32 4.09 -32.68
C GLU A 275 -27.03 4.35 -33.47
N GLU A 276 -26.33 5.44 -33.18
CA GLU A 276 -25.04 5.78 -33.82
C GLU A 276 -23.96 4.75 -33.51
N ASP A 277 -23.83 4.33 -32.25
CA ASP A 277 -22.86 3.30 -31.86
C ASP A 277 -23.17 1.97 -32.57
N ILE A 278 -24.45 1.61 -32.65
CA ILE A 278 -24.92 0.39 -33.29
C ILE A 278 -24.60 0.43 -34.78
N GLN A 279 -24.90 1.55 -35.46
CA GLN A 279 -24.59 1.72 -36.87
C GLN A 279 -23.08 1.66 -37.11
N TYR A 280 -22.28 2.30 -36.26
CA TYR A 280 -20.83 2.24 -36.34
C TYR A 280 -20.30 0.79 -36.19
N ILE A 281 -20.84 0.01 -35.24
CA ILE A 281 -20.47 -1.40 -35.09
C ILE A 281 -20.84 -2.21 -36.34
N LYS A 282 -22.02 -1.96 -36.93
CA LYS A 282 -22.46 -2.63 -38.17
C LYS A 282 -21.55 -2.29 -39.35
N ASP A 283 -21.22 -1.02 -39.52
CA ASP A 283 -20.39 -0.54 -40.64
C ASP A 283 -18.95 -1.06 -40.56
N LYS A 284 -18.40 -1.20 -39.35
CA LYS A 284 -17.03 -1.65 -39.14
C LYS A 284 -16.88 -3.17 -39.00
N GLY A 285 -17.91 -3.84 -38.49
CA GLY A 285 -17.85 -5.25 -38.12
C GLY A 285 -17.16 -5.52 -36.78
N LEU A 286 -17.50 -6.64 -36.14
CA LEU A 286 -17.04 -6.99 -34.79
C LEU A 286 -15.52 -7.17 -34.69
N ASP A 287 -14.87 -7.67 -35.73
CA ASP A 287 -13.41 -7.86 -35.73
C ASP A 287 -12.70 -6.52 -35.65
N LYS A 288 -13.17 -5.52 -36.40
CA LYS A 288 -12.59 -4.17 -36.34
C LYS A 288 -12.85 -3.49 -35.00
N ILE A 289 -14.03 -3.69 -34.40
CA ILE A 289 -14.33 -3.17 -33.06
C ILE A 289 -13.44 -3.85 -32.01
N ARG A 290 -13.13 -5.13 -32.17
CA ARG A 290 -12.18 -5.84 -31.32
C ARG A 290 -10.77 -5.28 -31.44
N GLU A 291 -10.30 -4.98 -32.66
CA GLU A 291 -9.01 -4.29 -32.86
C GLU A 291 -8.98 -2.95 -32.12
N HIS A 292 -10.01 -2.11 -32.26
CA HIS A 292 -10.08 -0.84 -31.53
C HIS A 292 -10.05 -1.04 -30.01
N ALA A 293 -10.72 -2.09 -29.50
CA ALA A 293 -10.66 -2.41 -28.08
C ALA A 293 -9.26 -2.81 -27.62
N LYS A 294 -8.54 -3.62 -28.41
CA LYS A 294 -7.13 -3.97 -28.13
C LYS A 294 -6.25 -2.72 -28.09
N ASP A 295 -6.37 -1.86 -29.09
CA ASP A 295 -5.58 -0.62 -29.18
C ASP A 295 -5.87 0.30 -27.99
N PHE A 296 -7.14 0.50 -27.63
CA PHE A 296 -7.48 1.34 -26.46
C PHE A 296 -7.01 0.74 -25.14
N VAL A 297 -7.06 -0.58 -24.96
CA VAL A 297 -6.54 -1.25 -23.76
C VAL A 297 -5.03 -1.10 -23.69
N LYS A 298 -4.33 -1.35 -24.80
CA LYS A 298 -2.88 -1.19 -24.90
C LYS A 298 -2.46 0.24 -24.59
N ASP A 299 -3.03 1.22 -25.29
CA ASP A 299 -2.55 2.59 -25.25
C ASP A 299 -2.95 3.33 -23.97
N ARG A 300 -4.07 2.95 -23.34
CA ARG A 300 -4.63 3.71 -22.19
C ARG A 300 -4.55 2.99 -20.85
N LEU A 301 -4.29 1.68 -20.82
CA LEU A 301 -4.36 0.89 -19.58
C LEU A 301 -3.12 0.03 -19.31
N SER A 302 -2.36 -0.33 -20.35
CA SER A 302 -1.32 -1.36 -20.22
C SER A 302 -0.10 -0.95 -19.41
N ALA A 303 0.28 0.33 -19.47
CA ALA A 303 1.40 0.87 -18.72
C ALA A 303 1.21 0.70 -17.20
N GLN A 304 2.33 0.64 -16.46
CA GLN A 304 2.33 0.60 -14.99
C GLN A 304 1.56 1.79 -14.39
N ASN A 305 1.83 2.99 -14.91
CA ASN A 305 1.17 4.24 -14.55
C ASN A 305 0.64 4.90 -15.83
N PRO A 306 -0.57 4.57 -16.29
CA PRO A 306 -1.14 5.18 -17.48
C PRO A 306 -1.38 6.67 -17.31
N ASP A 307 -1.19 7.42 -18.39
CA ASP A 307 -1.45 8.86 -18.40
C ASP A 307 -2.92 9.15 -18.06
N ASN A 308 -3.13 10.13 -17.18
CA ASN A 308 -4.45 10.53 -16.70
C ASN A 308 -5.27 9.37 -16.11
N ASP A 309 -4.65 8.41 -15.42
CA ASP A 309 -5.37 7.29 -14.80
C ASP A 309 -6.55 7.76 -13.92
N GLY A 310 -7.71 7.14 -14.12
CA GLY A 310 -9.01 7.57 -13.61
C GLY A 310 -9.81 8.45 -14.57
N LYS A 311 -9.17 9.04 -15.59
CA LYS A 311 -9.76 9.93 -16.61
C LYS A 311 -9.32 9.60 -18.04
N GLN A 312 -8.55 8.52 -18.24
CA GLN A 312 -7.96 8.17 -19.53
C GLN A 312 -8.98 7.73 -20.59
N THR A 313 -10.14 7.23 -20.17
CA THR A 313 -11.19 6.72 -21.08
C THR A 313 -12.32 7.74 -21.18
N PRO A 314 -12.57 8.33 -22.35
CA PRO A 314 -13.72 9.21 -22.58
C PRO A 314 -15.05 8.53 -22.24
N MET A 315 -16.08 9.30 -21.93
CA MET A 315 -17.41 8.74 -21.61
C MET A 315 -18.25 8.43 -22.85
N ARG A 316 -17.91 9.00 -24.01
CA ARG A 316 -18.67 8.98 -25.27
C ARG A 316 -17.73 9.03 -26.48
N GLY A 317 -18.29 8.91 -27.68
CA GLY A 317 -17.57 9.07 -28.95
C GLY A 317 -17.07 7.77 -29.58
N HIS A 318 -17.19 6.64 -28.88
CA HIS A 318 -16.94 5.32 -29.45
C HIS A 318 -17.67 4.24 -28.62
N PRO A 319 -18.23 3.17 -29.24
CA PRO A 319 -18.91 2.09 -28.52
C PRO A 319 -18.03 1.41 -27.46
N VAL A 320 -16.74 1.21 -27.77
CA VAL A 320 -15.77 0.63 -26.81
C VAL A 320 -15.62 1.47 -25.55
N PHE A 321 -15.66 2.81 -25.63
CA PHE A 321 -15.53 3.64 -24.44
C PHE A 321 -16.72 3.46 -23.50
N LYS A 322 -17.95 3.39 -24.05
CA LYS A 322 -19.15 3.08 -23.26
C LYS A 322 -19.06 1.69 -22.64
N ALA A 323 -18.60 0.70 -23.40
CA ALA A 323 -18.38 -0.65 -22.91
C ALA A 323 -17.32 -0.72 -21.81
N GLN A 324 -16.22 0.04 -21.93
CA GLN A 324 -15.18 0.11 -20.90
C GLN A 324 -15.75 0.66 -19.58
N HIS A 325 -16.54 1.72 -19.65
CA HIS A 325 -17.21 2.24 -18.47
C HIS A 325 -18.26 1.29 -17.93
N ALA A 326 -19.08 0.66 -18.77
CA ALA A 326 -20.10 -0.30 -18.33
C ALA A 326 -19.48 -1.51 -17.61
N THR A 327 -18.35 -1.98 -18.10
CA THR A 327 -17.66 -3.17 -17.60
C THR A 327 -16.62 -2.89 -16.52
N ALA A 328 -16.43 -1.62 -16.13
CA ALA A 328 -15.40 -1.19 -15.19
C ALA A 328 -13.95 -1.52 -15.63
N THR A 329 -13.70 -1.43 -16.93
CA THR A 329 -12.37 -1.58 -17.55
C THR A 329 -11.81 -0.23 -18.04
N CYS A 330 -12.34 0.90 -17.52
CA CYS A 330 -11.98 2.25 -17.95
C CYS A 330 -10.71 2.84 -17.30
N CYS A 331 -10.23 2.28 -16.19
CA CYS A 331 -9.02 2.75 -15.49
C CYS A 331 -8.44 1.70 -14.54
N ARG A 332 -7.23 1.92 -14.00
CA ARG A 332 -6.56 0.95 -13.11
C ARG A 332 -7.32 0.71 -11.81
N SER A 333 -7.89 1.75 -11.22
CA SER A 333 -8.68 1.60 -9.99
C SER A 333 -9.94 0.77 -10.24
N CYS A 334 -10.53 0.85 -11.44
CA CYS A 334 -11.66 0.01 -11.81
C CYS A 334 -11.22 -1.44 -12.06
N LEU A 335 -10.11 -1.66 -12.77
CA LEU A 335 -9.52 -2.99 -12.96
C LEU A 335 -9.21 -3.68 -11.63
N GLU A 336 -8.62 -2.96 -10.68
CA GLU A 336 -8.31 -3.50 -9.35
C GLU A 336 -9.57 -3.79 -8.55
N LYS A 337 -10.52 -2.86 -8.51
CA LYS A 337 -11.74 -2.99 -7.71
C LYS A 337 -12.68 -4.08 -8.24
N TRP A 338 -12.84 -4.15 -9.56
CA TRP A 338 -13.87 -4.99 -10.18
C TRP A 338 -13.29 -6.30 -10.71
N HIS A 339 -12.05 -6.29 -11.21
CA HIS A 339 -11.43 -7.44 -11.87
C HIS A 339 -10.27 -8.05 -11.07
N ASN A 340 -9.95 -7.50 -9.90
CA ASN A 340 -8.82 -7.90 -9.05
C ASN A 340 -7.45 -7.77 -9.72
N ILE A 341 -7.33 -7.03 -10.82
CA ILE A 341 -6.05 -6.76 -11.49
C ILE A 341 -5.33 -5.64 -10.74
N PRO A 342 -4.21 -5.90 -10.05
CA PRO A 342 -3.57 -4.91 -9.19
C PRO A 342 -3.23 -3.60 -9.93
N SER A 343 -3.45 -2.46 -9.30
CA SER A 343 -2.94 -1.18 -9.80
C SER A 343 -1.41 -1.20 -9.84
N GLY A 344 -0.77 -0.57 -10.84
CA GLY A 344 0.71 -0.58 -10.95
C GLY A 344 1.33 -1.82 -11.57
N LYS A 345 0.53 -2.83 -11.90
CA LYS A 345 0.97 -3.96 -12.72
C LYS A 345 0.92 -3.57 -14.20
N ILE A 346 2.03 -3.75 -14.91
CA ILE A 346 2.04 -3.70 -16.38
C ILE A 346 1.13 -4.83 -16.88
N LEU A 347 0.15 -4.50 -17.72
CA LEU A 347 -0.76 -5.50 -18.27
C LEU A 347 -0.02 -6.34 -19.30
N ASN A 348 0.17 -7.61 -18.99
CA ASN A 348 0.67 -8.57 -19.98
C ASN A 348 -0.42 -8.90 -21.01
N GLU A 349 -0.07 -9.66 -22.05
CA GLU A 349 -1.00 -10.04 -23.12
C GLU A 349 -2.27 -10.74 -22.63
N LYS A 350 -2.16 -11.61 -21.61
CA LYS A 350 -3.34 -12.30 -21.04
C LYS A 350 -4.26 -11.32 -20.33
N ASP A 351 -3.69 -10.36 -19.60
CA ASP A 351 -4.47 -9.33 -18.91
C ASP A 351 -5.23 -8.46 -19.94
N GLN A 352 -4.54 -8.04 -21.01
CA GLN A 352 -5.12 -7.22 -22.08
C GLN A 352 -6.20 -7.98 -22.86
N GLU A 353 -5.97 -9.26 -23.14
CA GLU A 353 -6.95 -10.12 -23.82
C GLU A 353 -8.20 -10.34 -22.96
N TYR A 354 -8.05 -10.60 -21.66
CA TYR A 354 -9.17 -10.72 -20.72
C TYR A 354 -10.04 -9.45 -20.69
N ILE A 355 -9.39 -8.27 -20.63
CA ILE A 355 -10.10 -6.98 -20.63
C ILE A 355 -10.83 -6.78 -21.96
N THR A 356 -10.15 -7.05 -23.07
CA THR A 356 -10.72 -6.96 -24.43
C THR A 356 -11.93 -7.86 -24.56
N GLU A 357 -11.87 -9.11 -24.10
CA GLU A 357 -13.02 -10.02 -24.14
C GLU A 357 -14.17 -9.54 -23.29
N THR A 358 -13.89 -9.01 -22.10
CA THR A 358 -14.93 -8.47 -21.23
C THR A 358 -15.69 -7.30 -21.90
N ILE A 359 -14.96 -6.41 -22.56
CA ILE A 359 -15.52 -5.30 -23.36
C ILE A 359 -16.37 -5.86 -24.51
N MET A 360 -15.82 -6.79 -25.29
CA MET A 360 -16.49 -7.33 -26.48
C MET A 360 -17.73 -8.16 -26.12
N ASP A 361 -17.71 -8.90 -25.01
CA ASP A 361 -18.87 -9.61 -24.50
C ASP A 361 -20.02 -8.68 -24.15
N TRP A 362 -19.72 -7.53 -23.54
CA TRP A 362 -20.72 -6.51 -23.24
C TRP A 362 -21.30 -5.93 -24.53
N ILE A 363 -20.44 -5.55 -25.50
CA ILE A 363 -20.88 -5.02 -26.81
C ILE A 363 -21.78 -6.02 -27.53
N LYS A 364 -21.37 -7.29 -27.62
CA LYS A 364 -22.18 -8.35 -28.26
C LYS A 364 -23.52 -8.53 -27.56
N THR A 365 -23.54 -8.55 -26.22
CA THR A 365 -24.77 -8.76 -25.45
C THR A 365 -25.75 -7.60 -25.62
N HIS A 366 -25.27 -6.36 -25.64
CA HIS A 366 -26.11 -5.16 -25.78
C HIS A 366 -26.35 -4.76 -27.24
N GLY A 367 -25.69 -5.41 -28.19
CA GLY A 367 -25.96 -5.35 -29.63
C GLY A 367 -26.86 -6.48 -30.15
N ARG A 368 -27.20 -7.48 -29.32
CA ARG A 368 -28.00 -8.66 -29.70
C ARG A 368 -29.43 -8.33 -30.13
N ASP A 369 -29.99 -7.23 -29.63
CA ASP A 369 -31.33 -6.78 -30.01
C ASP A 369 -31.40 -6.28 -31.48
N LEU A 370 -30.27 -6.29 -32.23
CA LEU A 370 -30.14 -5.60 -33.52
C LEU A 370 -29.48 -6.43 -34.64
N GLY A 371 -29.39 -7.76 -34.48
CA GLY A 371 -29.04 -8.69 -35.57
C GLY A 371 -27.55 -8.87 -35.88
N ILE A 372 -26.65 -8.53 -34.96
CA ILE A 372 -25.21 -8.80 -35.12
C ILE A 372 -24.97 -10.30 -34.93
N SER A 373 -24.91 -11.06 -36.02
CA SER A 373 -24.73 -12.53 -35.99
C SER A 373 -23.30 -12.92 -35.61
N HIS A 374 -23.18 -14.00 -34.82
CA HIS A 374 -21.92 -14.71 -34.63
C HIS A 374 -21.57 -15.43 -35.94
N GLN A 375 -20.56 -14.97 -36.69
CA GLN A 375 -19.87 -15.89 -37.59
C GLN A 375 -19.02 -16.83 -36.72
N ASN A 376 -19.59 -17.99 -36.41
CA ASN A 376 -18.83 -19.12 -35.87
C ASN A 376 -17.80 -19.54 -36.92
N SER A 377 -16.52 -19.37 -36.62
CA SER A 377 -15.44 -20.07 -37.30
C SER A 377 -15.47 -21.55 -36.90
N GLN A 378 -16.44 -22.32 -37.43
CA GLN A 378 -16.23 -23.75 -37.62
C GLN A 378 -15.39 -23.89 -38.89
N ARG A 379 -14.06 -23.99 -38.72
CA ARG A 379 -13.24 -24.67 -39.71
C ARG A 379 -13.52 -26.16 -39.53
N GLU A 380 -14.40 -26.67 -40.39
CA GLU A 380 -14.49 -28.09 -40.68
C GLU A 380 -13.10 -28.56 -41.15
N PHE A 381 -12.49 -29.46 -40.39
CA PHE A 381 -11.54 -30.41 -40.93
C PHE A 381 -12.37 -31.49 -41.62
N THR A 382 -12.40 -31.47 -42.95
CA THR A 382 -12.81 -32.62 -43.74
C THR A 382 -11.62 -33.16 -44.50
N SER A 383 -11.40 -34.46 -44.27
CA SER A 383 -10.57 -35.46 -44.98
C SER A 383 -9.06 -35.25 -45.03
#